data_AF-A0A6I3EPM2-F1
#
_entry.id   AF-A0A6I3EPM2-F1
#
_cell.length_a   1.000
_cell.length_b   1.000
_cell.length_c   1.000
_cell.angle_alpha   90.00
_cell.angle_beta   90.00
_cell.angle_gamma   90.00
#
_symmetry.space_group_name_H-M   'P 1'
#
loop_
_entity.id
_entity.type
_entity.pdbx_description
1 polymer ?
#
loop_
_entity_poly.entity_id
_entity_poly.type
_entity_poly.pdbx_seq_one_letter_code
_entity_poly.pdbx_strand_id
1 'polypeptide(L)'
;MRLLLIESTPGNAREIGSHLVTDGHEVVHCADEHGPCRGSTHHMECPAEQHLDLAIVAREPDAVRTLAEMGSVCATRHRVPLMELDPTQEGLPSVAVAQAIALRATLAGYATAIRHELAHLPALVEVRRTPDLIHATVQVPESLNTPQALSAVADRARKAVREYDPYVKVIDVSVVCYPDPA
;
A
#
# COMPACT_ATOMS: atom_id res chain seq x y z
N MET A 1 -15.55 -1.20 0.26
CA MET A 1 -14.11 -0.95 -0.05
C MET A 1 -13.96 -0.88 -1.55
N ARG A 2 -12.98 -0.13 -2.06
CA ARG A 2 -12.66 -0.07 -3.47
C ARG A 2 -11.48 -0.97 -3.78
N LEU A 3 -11.73 -2.01 -4.57
CA LEU A 3 -10.81 -3.12 -4.82
C LEU A 3 -10.41 -3.15 -6.29
N LEU A 4 -9.11 -3.20 -6.57
CA LEU A 4 -8.62 -3.45 -7.91
C LEU A 4 -8.51 -4.96 -8.13
N LEU A 5 -9.34 -5.53 -9.00
CA LEU A 5 -9.31 -6.94 -9.34
C LEU A 5 -8.59 -7.14 -10.68
N ILE A 6 -7.48 -7.87 -10.60
CA ILE A 6 -6.57 -8.17 -11.71
C ILE A 6 -6.69 -9.66 -11.99
N GLU A 7 -6.93 -10.02 -13.23
CA GLU A 7 -7.01 -11.43 -13.65
C GLU A 7 -5.85 -11.75 -14.59
N SER A 8 -5.11 -12.81 -14.30
CA SER A 8 -4.05 -13.31 -15.18
C SER A 8 -4.62 -13.93 -16.47
N THR A 9 -5.81 -14.52 -16.37
CA THR A 9 -6.53 -15.17 -17.47
C THR A 9 -7.95 -14.61 -17.51
N PRO A 10 -8.44 -14.10 -18.65
CA PRO A 10 -9.78 -13.53 -18.76
C PRO A 10 -10.86 -14.49 -18.27
N GLY A 11 -11.69 -14.04 -17.33
CA GLY A 11 -12.81 -14.81 -16.78
C GLY A 11 -12.49 -15.56 -15.48
N ASN A 12 -11.21 -15.79 -15.15
CA ASN A 12 -10.83 -16.52 -13.93
C ASN A 12 -11.17 -15.75 -12.64
N ALA A 13 -11.36 -14.43 -12.73
CA ALA A 13 -11.77 -13.63 -11.58
C ALA A 13 -13.28 -13.35 -11.51
N ARG A 14 -14.09 -13.87 -12.45
CA ARG A 14 -15.50 -13.50 -12.59
C ARG A 14 -16.34 -13.82 -11.34
N GLU A 15 -16.17 -15.03 -10.82
CA GLU A 15 -16.90 -15.48 -9.62
C GLU A 15 -16.43 -14.72 -8.37
N ILE A 16 -15.12 -14.54 -8.23
CA ILE A 16 -14.50 -13.73 -7.18
C ILE A 16 -15.09 -12.31 -7.20
N GLY A 17 -15.08 -11.66 -8.36
CA GLY A 17 -15.65 -10.32 -8.54
C GLY A 17 -17.13 -10.25 -8.17
N SER A 18 -17.93 -11.25 -8.57
CA SER A 18 -19.35 -11.33 -8.21
C SER A 18 -19.58 -11.43 -6.70
N HIS A 19 -18.80 -12.26 -6.01
CA HIS A 19 -18.87 -12.38 -4.54
C HIS A 19 -18.48 -11.07 -3.86
N LEU A 20 -17.38 -10.45 -4.28
CA LEU A 20 -16.93 -9.15 -3.74
C LEU A 20 -18.00 -8.05 -3.91
N VAL A 21 -18.64 -7.96 -5.07
CA VAL A 21 -19.73 -7.00 -5.30
C VAL A 21 -20.94 -7.32 -4.43
N THR A 22 -21.29 -8.60 -4.28
CA THR A 22 -22.39 -9.05 -3.41
C THR A 22 -22.15 -8.67 -1.95
N ASP A 23 -20.89 -8.73 -1.50
CA ASP A 23 -20.45 -8.31 -0.17
C ASP A 23 -20.37 -6.77 -0.01
N GLY A 24 -20.75 -6.00 -1.03
CA GLY A 24 -20.82 -4.54 -0.99
C GLY A 24 -19.49 -3.84 -1.29
N HIS A 25 -18.52 -4.54 -1.89
CA HIS A 25 -17.30 -3.92 -2.38
C HIS A 25 -17.49 -3.30 -3.77
N GLU A 26 -16.82 -2.17 -4.00
CA GLU A 26 -16.66 -1.61 -5.34
C GLU A 26 -15.47 -2.31 -6.00
N VAL A 27 -15.73 -3.10 -7.04
CA VAL A 27 -14.69 -3.81 -7.79
C VAL A 27 -14.40 -3.05 -9.09
N VAL A 28 -13.14 -2.71 -9.32
CA VAL A 28 -12.66 -2.05 -10.53
C VAL A 28 -11.57 -2.86 -11.21
N HIS A 29 -11.43 -2.67 -12.52
CA HIS A 29 -10.50 -3.43 -13.36
C HIS A 29 -9.62 -2.50 -14.19
N CYS A 30 -8.38 -2.91 -14.42
CA CYS A 30 -7.48 -2.25 -15.38
C CYS A 30 -7.85 -2.56 -16.83
N ALA A 31 -8.44 -3.73 -17.09
CA ALA A 31 -8.83 -4.16 -18.42
C ALA A 31 -10.27 -3.77 -18.73
N ASP A 32 -10.52 -3.45 -20.00
CA ASP A 32 -11.84 -3.18 -20.57
C ASP A 32 -11.90 -3.70 -22.02
N GLU A 33 -12.95 -3.30 -22.75
CA GLU A 33 -13.12 -3.65 -24.17
C GLU A 33 -12.02 -3.08 -25.09
N HIS A 34 -11.24 -2.09 -24.62
CA HIS A 34 -10.17 -1.45 -25.38
C HIS A 34 -8.78 -2.06 -25.11
N GLY A 35 -8.65 -2.93 -24.10
CA GLY A 35 -7.43 -3.68 -23.84
C GLY A 35 -7.12 -3.88 -22.35
N PRO A 36 -5.90 -4.34 -22.02
CA PRO A 36 -5.53 -4.69 -20.64
C PRO A 36 -5.22 -3.49 -19.73
N CYS A 37 -5.16 -2.27 -20.28
CA CYS A 37 -4.79 -1.07 -19.54
C CYS A 37 -5.59 0.16 -19.97
N ARG A 38 -6.66 0.47 -19.24
CA ARG A 38 -7.50 1.68 -19.42
C ARG A 38 -6.69 2.98 -19.41
N GLY A 39 -5.67 3.04 -18.54
CA GLY A 39 -4.82 4.22 -18.39
C GLY A 39 -3.93 4.52 -19.60
N SER A 40 -3.79 3.59 -20.55
CA SER A 40 -2.97 3.80 -21.77
C SER A 40 -3.64 4.73 -22.77
N THR A 41 -4.97 4.71 -22.85
CA THR A 41 -5.75 5.57 -23.75
C THR A 41 -6.29 6.80 -23.02
N HIS A 42 -6.80 6.62 -21.79
CA HIS A 42 -7.38 7.68 -20.99
C HIS A 42 -6.84 7.63 -19.56
N HIS A 43 -5.79 8.42 -19.28
CA HIS A 43 -5.11 8.42 -17.98
C HIS A 43 -6.07 8.67 -16.80
N MET A 44 -7.08 9.53 -16.98
CA MET A 44 -8.09 9.84 -15.95
C MET A 44 -9.02 8.66 -15.60
N GLU A 45 -9.08 7.64 -16.46
CA GLU A 45 -9.85 6.42 -16.22
C GLU A 45 -9.03 5.32 -15.56
N CYS A 46 -7.72 5.54 -15.37
CA CYS A 46 -6.85 4.59 -14.72
C CYS A 46 -7.30 4.40 -13.25
N PRO A 47 -7.65 3.18 -12.81
CA PRO A 47 -8.06 2.95 -11.42
C PRO A 47 -6.99 3.34 -10.40
N ALA A 48 -5.71 3.30 -10.78
CA ALA A 48 -4.59 3.65 -9.90
C ALA A 48 -4.45 5.15 -9.63
N GLU A 49 -5.11 6.02 -10.41
CA GLU A 49 -5.19 7.46 -10.13
C GLU A 49 -6.20 7.80 -9.02
N GLN A 50 -6.97 6.79 -8.58
CA GLN A 50 -7.94 6.91 -7.50
C GLN A 50 -7.50 6.05 -6.31
N HIS A 51 -8.09 6.30 -5.14
CA HIS A 51 -7.78 5.51 -3.96
C HIS A 51 -8.20 4.04 -4.15
N LEU A 52 -7.30 3.12 -3.80
CA LEU A 52 -7.55 1.69 -3.80
C LEU A 52 -7.22 1.14 -2.42
N ASP A 53 -8.15 0.39 -1.84
CA ASP A 53 -7.95 -0.21 -0.51
C ASP A 53 -7.08 -1.47 -0.58
N LEU A 54 -7.21 -2.23 -1.68
CA LEU A 54 -6.52 -3.49 -1.91
C LEU A 54 -6.52 -3.81 -3.42
N ALA A 55 -5.41 -4.32 -3.91
CA ALA A 55 -5.30 -4.96 -5.22
C ALA A 55 -5.28 -6.49 -5.03
N ILE A 56 -6.10 -7.18 -5.81
CA ILE A 56 -6.25 -8.63 -5.78
C ILE A 56 -5.84 -9.15 -7.16
N VAL A 57 -4.84 -10.02 -7.20
CA VAL A 57 -4.39 -10.69 -8.42
C VAL A 57 -4.91 -12.12 -8.38
N ALA A 58 -5.96 -12.41 -9.14
CA ALA A 58 -6.46 -13.76 -9.35
C ALA A 58 -5.60 -14.47 -10.40
N ARG A 59 -4.79 -15.42 -9.94
CA ARG A 59 -3.74 -16.06 -10.73
C ARG A 59 -3.60 -17.52 -10.35
N GLU A 60 -3.69 -18.38 -11.36
CA GLU A 60 -3.40 -19.80 -11.21
C GLU A 60 -1.92 -20.01 -10.88
N PRO A 61 -1.58 -21.04 -10.07
CA PRO A 61 -0.19 -21.41 -9.82
C PRO A 61 0.55 -21.64 -11.14
N ASP A 62 1.80 -21.19 -11.20
CA ASP A 62 2.70 -21.35 -12.35
C ASP A 62 2.24 -20.71 -13.68
N ALA A 63 1.14 -19.93 -13.68
CA ALA A 63 0.75 -19.15 -14.85
C ALA A 63 1.92 -18.26 -15.32
N VAL A 64 2.00 -17.93 -16.61
CA VAL A 64 3.01 -16.97 -17.10
C VAL A 64 2.54 -15.55 -16.77
N ARG A 65 3.43 -14.66 -16.32
CA ARG A 65 3.07 -13.24 -16.13
C ARG A 65 2.82 -12.58 -17.48
N THR A 66 1.67 -11.94 -17.63
CA THR A 66 1.29 -11.26 -18.89
C THR A 66 1.01 -9.78 -18.68
N LEU A 67 0.75 -9.05 -19.78
CA LEU A 67 0.33 -7.64 -19.71
C LEU A 67 -1.02 -7.45 -18.99
N ALA A 68 -1.85 -8.49 -18.89
CA ALA A 68 -3.10 -8.43 -18.12
C ALA A 68 -2.85 -8.16 -16.62
N GLU A 69 -1.67 -8.53 -16.12
CA GLU A 69 -1.27 -8.30 -14.74
C GLU A 69 -0.61 -6.94 -14.50
N MET A 70 -0.54 -6.05 -15.50
CA MET A 70 0.15 -4.77 -15.35
C MET A 70 -0.40 -3.91 -14.20
N GLY A 71 -1.68 -4.07 -13.85
CA GLY A 71 -2.28 -3.46 -12.67
C GLY A 71 -1.54 -3.76 -11.36
N SER A 72 -0.90 -4.94 -11.23
CA SER A 72 -0.12 -5.33 -10.04
C SER A 72 1.14 -4.48 -9.88
N VAL A 73 1.77 -4.10 -11.01
CA VAL A 73 2.95 -3.24 -11.03
C VAL A 73 2.56 -1.83 -10.59
N CYS A 74 1.45 -1.30 -11.09
CA CYS A 74 0.93 0.00 -10.67
C CYS A 74 0.53 -0.02 -9.19
N ALA A 75 -0.21 -1.02 -8.72
CA ALA A 75 -0.58 -1.18 -7.32
C ALA A 75 0.66 -1.17 -6.41
N THR A 76 1.70 -1.92 -6.77
CA THR A 76 2.97 -1.96 -6.03
C THR A 76 3.67 -0.60 -6.01
N ARG A 77 3.72 0.10 -7.15
CA ARG A 77 4.34 1.43 -7.25
C ARG A 77 3.64 2.47 -6.37
N HIS A 78 2.31 2.44 -6.35
CA HIS A 78 1.48 3.34 -5.53
C HIS A 78 1.28 2.84 -4.09
N ARG A 79 2.02 1.79 -3.68
CA ARG A 79 1.93 1.19 -2.34
C ARG A 79 0.51 0.80 -1.93
N VAL A 80 -0.32 0.44 -2.91
CA VAL A 80 -1.61 -0.19 -2.67
C VAL A 80 -1.32 -1.59 -2.11
N PRO A 81 -1.92 -1.98 -0.97
CA PRO A 81 -1.80 -3.34 -0.47
C PRO A 81 -2.17 -4.33 -1.58
N LEU A 82 -1.35 -5.36 -1.77
CA LEU A 82 -1.55 -6.35 -2.84
C LEU A 82 -1.62 -7.75 -2.26
N MET A 83 -2.54 -8.55 -2.77
CA MET A 83 -2.61 -9.99 -2.51
C MET A 83 -2.73 -10.75 -3.82
N GLU A 84 -2.12 -11.94 -3.86
CA GLU A 84 -2.35 -12.91 -4.92
C GLU A 84 -3.30 -13.99 -4.39
N LEU A 85 -4.24 -14.42 -5.23
CA LEU A 85 -5.22 -15.47 -4.95
C LEU A 85 -5.19 -16.51 -6.06
N ASP A 86 -5.19 -17.78 -5.67
CA ASP A 86 -5.43 -18.88 -6.60
C ASP A 86 -6.95 -19.01 -6.83
N PRO A 87 -7.46 -18.72 -8.04
CA PRO A 87 -8.89 -18.80 -8.32
C PRO A 87 -9.43 -20.23 -8.30
N THR A 88 -8.57 -21.25 -8.27
CA THR A 88 -8.95 -22.67 -8.24
C THR A 88 -9.14 -23.21 -6.81
N GLN A 89 -8.70 -22.46 -5.79
CA GLN A 89 -8.85 -22.88 -4.40
C GLN A 89 -10.25 -22.56 -3.86
N GLU A 90 -10.83 -23.51 -3.11
CA GLU A 90 -12.09 -23.30 -2.42
C GLU A 90 -11.93 -22.37 -1.22
N GLY A 91 -12.78 -21.34 -1.16
CA GLY A 91 -12.84 -20.40 -0.04
C GLY A 91 -11.95 -19.18 -0.25
N LEU A 92 -12.57 -18.03 -0.51
CA LEU A 92 -11.87 -16.76 -0.48
C LEU A 92 -11.54 -16.40 0.96
N PRO A 93 -10.29 -16.05 1.31
CA PRO A 93 -10.01 -15.45 2.60
C PRO A 93 -10.84 -14.17 2.73
N SER A 94 -11.30 -13.87 3.95
CA SER A 94 -12.00 -12.61 4.21
C SER A 94 -11.18 -11.44 3.68
N VAL A 95 -11.78 -10.64 2.80
CA VAL A 95 -11.14 -9.46 2.18
C VAL A 95 -10.58 -8.53 3.25
N ALA A 96 -11.29 -8.38 4.37
CA ALA A 96 -10.84 -7.57 5.50
C ALA A 96 -9.55 -8.13 6.13
N VAL A 97 -9.46 -9.45 6.30
CA VAL A 97 -8.25 -10.11 6.83
C VAL A 97 -7.09 -9.97 5.83
N ALA A 98 -7.35 -10.22 4.55
CA ALA A 98 -6.34 -10.11 3.51
C ALA A 98 -5.81 -8.67 3.39
N GLN A 99 -6.72 -7.68 3.40
CA GLN A 99 -6.36 -6.27 3.44
C GLN A 99 -5.51 -5.95 4.68
N ALA A 100 -5.90 -6.42 5.87
CA ALA A 100 -5.15 -6.15 7.09
C ALA A 100 -3.72 -6.71 7.04
N ILE A 101 -3.53 -7.92 6.49
CA ILE A 101 -2.22 -8.53 6.31
C ILE A 101 -1.38 -7.73 5.29
N ALA A 102 -1.94 -7.43 4.13
CA ALA A 102 -1.25 -6.71 3.07
C ALA A 102 -0.91 -5.26 3.51
N LEU A 103 -1.83 -4.59 4.21
CA LEU A 103 -1.60 -3.26 4.76
C LEU A 103 -0.49 -3.28 5.82
N ARG A 104 -0.45 -4.30 6.68
CA ARG A 104 0.63 -4.44 7.68
C ARG A 104 1.99 -4.56 7.00
N ALA A 105 2.10 -5.31 5.92
CA ALA A 105 3.35 -5.41 5.14
C ALA A 105 3.76 -4.05 4.55
N THR A 106 2.80 -3.31 3.97
CA THR A 106 3.02 -1.96 3.46
C THR A 106 3.49 -0.99 4.56
N LEU A 107 2.81 -0.96 5.70
CA LEU A 107 3.17 -0.10 6.84
C LEU A 107 4.55 -0.46 7.41
N ALA A 108 4.88 -1.75 7.49
CA ALA A 108 6.21 -2.20 7.89
C ALA A 108 7.30 -1.72 6.94
N GLY A 109 7.00 -1.58 5.65
CA GLY A 109 7.88 -0.99 4.64
C GLY A 109 8.26 0.45 4.96
N TYR A 110 7.27 1.33 5.19
CA TYR A 110 7.52 2.72 5.60
C TYR A 110 8.29 2.81 6.91
N ALA A 111 7.87 2.03 7.91
CA ALA A 111 8.55 2.04 9.21
C ALA A 111 10.01 1.59 9.09
N THR A 112 10.30 0.63 8.21
CA THR A 112 11.66 0.16 7.94
C THR A 112 12.49 1.23 7.24
N ALA A 113 11.93 1.93 6.26
CA ALA A 113 12.62 3.04 5.58
C ALA A 113 12.99 4.16 6.57
N ILE A 114 12.05 4.57 7.43
CA ILE A 114 12.31 5.58 8.47
C ILE A 114 13.36 5.10 9.47
N ARG A 115 13.24 3.86 9.98
CA ARG A 115 14.24 3.30 10.91
C ARG A 115 15.62 3.21 10.29
N HIS A 116 15.73 2.89 9.00
CA HIS A 116 17.00 2.84 8.30
C HIS A 116 17.64 4.23 8.23
N GLU A 117 16.88 5.26 7.85
CA GLU A 117 17.36 6.63 7.85
C GLU A 117 17.77 7.06 9.27
N LEU A 118 16.96 6.76 10.29
CA LEU A 118 17.21 7.12 11.68
C LEU A 118 18.14 6.15 12.44
N ALA A 119 18.85 5.22 11.76
CA ALA A 119 19.57 4.12 12.41
C ALA A 119 20.68 4.54 13.41
N HIS A 120 21.15 5.78 13.35
CA HIS A 120 22.12 6.33 14.30
C HIS A 120 21.47 6.89 15.58
N LEU A 121 20.14 6.87 15.67
CA LEU A 121 19.37 7.28 16.82
C LEU A 121 18.60 6.07 17.38
N PRO A 122 18.45 5.97 18.71
CA PRO A 122 17.54 5.01 19.32
C PRO A 122 16.09 5.49 19.13
N ALA A 123 15.57 5.38 17.92
CA ALA A 123 14.22 5.85 17.57
C ALA A 123 13.22 4.69 17.46
N LEU A 124 12.04 4.86 18.07
CA LEU A 124 10.89 3.98 17.84
C LEU A 124 9.99 4.61 16.77
N VAL A 125 9.47 3.81 15.85
CA VAL A 125 8.69 4.30 14.71
C VAL A 125 7.38 3.55 14.61
N GLU A 126 6.27 4.29 14.72
CA GLU A 126 4.93 3.83 14.36
C GLU A 126 4.48 4.56 13.09
N VAL A 127 3.82 3.84 12.18
CA VAL A 127 3.30 4.42 10.94
C VAL A 127 1.84 4.06 10.79
N ARG A 128 1.02 5.04 10.45
CA ARG A 128 -0.37 4.90 10.07
C ARG A 128 -0.59 5.44 8.66
N ARG A 129 -1.55 4.85 7.96
CA ARG A 129 -1.92 5.24 6.60
C ARG A 129 -3.42 5.50 6.52
N THR A 130 -3.75 6.58 5.85
CA THR A 130 -5.08 6.84 5.29
C THR A 130 -4.92 7.00 3.76
N PRO A 131 -6.00 7.11 2.97
CA PRO A 131 -5.92 7.19 1.50
C PRO A 131 -4.87 8.18 0.97
N ASP A 132 -4.80 9.38 1.55
CA ASP A 132 -3.95 10.47 1.04
C ASP A 132 -2.80 10.85 1.97
N LEU A 133 -2.70 10.24 3.14
CA LEU A 133 -1.77 10.64 4.20
C LEU A 133 -1.05 9.45 4.82
N ILE A 134 0.28 9.57 4.90
CA ILE A 134 1.12 8.79 5.80
C ILE A 134 1.42 9.63 7.03
N HIS A 135 1.02 9.15 8.20
CA HIS A 135 1.37 9.74 9.48
C HIS A 135 2.40 8.84 10.17
N ALA A 136 3.58 9.37 10.44
CA ALA A 136 4.61 8.68 11.21
C ALA A 136 4.77 9.32 12.59
N THR A 137 4.71 8.50 13.63
CA THR A 137 5.09 8.90 14.99
C THR A 137 6.48 8.36 15.27
N VAL A 138 7.43 9.27 15.48
CA VAL A 138 8.82 8.93 15.81
C VAL A 138 9.06 9.28 17.27
N GLN A 139 9.40 8.29 18.07
CA GLN A 139 9.74 8.48 19.48
C GLN A 139 11.27 8.48 19.62
N VAL A 140 11.81 9.49 20.30
CA VAL A 140 13.25 9.65 20.53
C VAL A 140 13.54 9.91 22.01
N PRO A 141 14.77 9.70 22.51
CA PRO A 141 15.07 9.96 23.91
C PRO A 141 14.97 11.44 24.29
N GLU A 142 14.67 11.71 25.56
CA GLU A 142 14.55 13.06 26.13
C GLU A 142 15.84 13.90 25.96
N SER A 143 17.01 13.25 25.92
CA SER A 143 18.28 13.90 25.58
C SER A 143 18.30 14.61 24.22
N LEU A 144 17.35 14.31 23.32
CA LEU A 144 17.15 14.98 22.03
C LEU A 144 16.03 16.02 22.04
N ASN A 145 15.46 16.39 23.19
CA ASN A 145 14.35 17.34 23.33
C ASN A 145 14.77 18.81 23.12
N THR A 146 15.44 19.10 22.01
CA THR A 146 15.68 20.46 21.54
C THR A 146 14.87 20.70 20.26
N PRO A 147 14.30 21.89 20.05
CA PRO A 147 13.52 22.17 18.85
C PRO A 147 14.27 21.85 17.54
N GLN A 148 15.58 22.11 17.51
CA GLN A 148 16.41 21.80 16.34
C GLN A 148 16.54 20.29 16.10
N ALA A 149 16.81 19.50 17.15
CA ALA A 149 16.96 18.05 17.00
C ALA A 149 15.63 17.39 16.62
N LEU A 150 14.51 17.78 17.24
CA LEU A 150 13.19 17.26 16.90
C LEU A 150 12.80 17.59 15.45
N SER A 151 13.07 18.82 15.00
CA SER A 151 12.84 19.21 13.60
C SER A 151 13.69 18.38 12.64
N ALA A 152 14.96 18.15 12.95
CA ALA A 152 15.85 17.34 12.12
C ALA A 152 15.37 15.88 12.02
N VAL A 153 14.89 15.29 13.12
CA VAL A 153 14.28 13.95 13.11
C VAL A 153 13.05 13.92 12.21
N ALA A 154 12.15 14.91 12.33
CA ALA A 154 10.96 15.01 11.49
C ALA A 154 11.31 15.14 10.00
N ASP A 155 12.27 15.98 9.65
CA ASP A 155 12.71 16.20 8.27
C ASP A 155 13.31 14.92 7.66
N ARG A 156 14.12 14.19 8.41
CA ARG A 156 14.71 12.92 7.97
C ARG A 156 13.66 11.82 7.79
N ALA A 157 12.71 11.72 8.72
CA ALA A 157 11.59 10.80 8.57
C ALA A 157 10.74 11.14 7.33
N ARG A 158 10.44 12.42 7.07
CA ARG A 158 9.73 12.87 5.86
C ARG A 158 10.49 12.51 4.59
N LYS A 159 11.80 12.74 4.57
CA LYS A 159 12.68 12.34 3.47
C LYS A 159 12.60 10.83 3.22
N ALA A 160 12.76 10.01 4.26
CA ALA A 160 12.72 8.55 4.15
C ALA A 160 11.38 8.04 3.58
N VAL A 161 10.26 8.61 4.02
CA VAL A 161 8.93 8.28 3.47
C VAL A 161 8.86 8.66 1.99
N ARG A 162 9.30 9.86 1.60
CA ARG A 162 9.25 10.33 0.21
C ARG A 162 10.15 9.51 -0.73
N GLU A 163 11.34 9.11 -0.28
CA GLU A 163 12.24 8.27 -1.08
C GLU A 163 11.68 6.85 -1.23
N TYR A 164 11.06 6.31 -0.18
CA TYR A 164 10.41 5.00 -0.23
C TYR A 164 9.14 5.00 -1.08
N ASP A 165 8.33 6.05 -0.99
CA ASP A 165 7.10 6.24 -1.76
C ASP A 165 7.03 7.65 -2.34
N PRO A 166 7.45 7.82 -3.61
CA PRO A 166 7.37 9.10 -4.30
C PRO A 166 5.94 9.62 -4.50
N TYR A 167 4.94 8.74 -4.46
CA TYR A 167 3.55 9.03 -4.86
C TYR A 167 2.64 9.40 -3.69
N VAL A 168 3.13 9.33 -2.44
CA VAL A 168 2.35 9.75 -1.27
C VAL A 168 1.97 11.24 -1.39
N LYS A 169 0.69 11.56 -1.22
CA LYS A 169 0.22 12.96 -1.36
C LYS A 169 0.66 13.81 -0.17
N VAL A 170 0.38 13.34 1.05
CA VAL A 170 0.70 14.05 2.29
C VAL A 170 1.55 13.18 3.21
N ILE A 171 2.59 13.78 3.79
CA ILE A 171 3.42 13.15 4.81
C ILE A 171 3.35 14.03 6.06
N ASP A 172 2.85 13.47 7.14
CA ASP A 172 2.84 14.11 8.45
C ASP A 172 3.75 13.31 9.40
N VAL A 173 4.53 14.03 10.20
CA VAL A 173 5.47 13.42 11.15
C VAL A 173 5.34 14.12 12.49
N SER A 174 4.95 13.34 13.50
CA SER A 174 5.00 13.75 14.89
C SER A 174 6.23 13.15 15.56
N VAL A 175 7.01 14.00 16.21
CA VAL A 175 8.16 13.56 17.01
C VAL A 175 7.82 13.76 18.47
N VAL A 176 7.97 12.70 19.27
CA VAL A 176 7.69 12.71 20.71
C VAL A 176 8.90 12.19 21.47
N CYS A 177 9.10 12.68 22.69
CA CYS A 177 10.19 12.24 23.53
C CYS A 177 9.74 11.12 24.48
N TYR A 178 10.65 10.19 24.79
CA TYR A 178 10.49 9.20 25.84
C TYR A 178 11.64 9.31 26.86
N PRO A 179 11.42 8.94 28.14
CA PRO A 179 12.46 9.05 29.16
C PRO A 179 13.73 8.28 28.79
N ASP A 180 14.90 8.89 28.96
CA ASP A 180 16.18 8.19 28.75
C ASP A 180 16.26 6.94 29.67
N PRO A 181 16.75 5.79 29.17
CA PRO A 181 16.98 4.63 30.02
C PRO A 181 18.06 4.97 31.06
N ALA A 182 17.79 4.62 32.32
CA ALA A 182 18.67 4.86 33.47
C ALA A 182 20.00 4.09 33.40
#